data_AF-A0A918MD79-F1
#
_entry.id   AF-A0A918MD79-F1
#
_cell.length_a   1.000
_cell.length_b   1.000
_cell.length_c   1.000
_cell.angle_alpha   90.00
_cell.angle_beta   90.00
_cell.angle_gamma   90.00
#
_symmetry.space_group_name_H-M   'P 1'
#
loop_
_entity.id
_entity.type
_entity.pdbx_description
1 polymer ?
#
loop_
_entity_poly.entity_id
_entity_poly.type
_entity_poly.pdbx_seq_one_letter_code
_entity_poly.pdbx_strand_id
1 'polypeptide(L)'
;MAETTYDDVLGLIDEVAGKLGPGERPARLFGLMAPLLDRVEREDEELSDDPVLSTSDAVRELRKAAAGEPADVDAAHEQLTEVGLCYSEDQAPERHLVSQSAYAAAAWLRLLAGRKLRTTAYLADDEDLVPPYAPSAFTRIVDLLAWTRSDQMYFHWEDALTHPEDCDLQAAVRELRAMHEEISGFSSQRHSGDSSSPAE
;
A
#
# COMPACT_ATOMS: atom_id res chain seq x y z
N MET A 1 12.53 -27.86 -9.43
CA MET A 1 11.31 -27.11 -9.07
C MET A 1 11.41 -25.79 -9.80
N ALA A 2 10.39 -25.40 -10.58
CA ALA A 2 10.42 -24.09 -11.25
C ALA A 2 10.48 -23.00 -10.17
N GLU A 3 11.33 -21.99 -10.38
CA GLU A 3 11.42 -20.84 -9.51
C GLU A 3 10.13 -20.02 -9.67
N THR A 4 9.35 -19.84 -8.60
CA THR A 4 8.10 -19.08 -8.62
C THR A 4 8.36 -17.63 -9.05
N THR A 5 7.76 -17.19 -10.14
CA THR A 5 7.95 -15.85 -10.72
C THR A 5 7.18 -14.78 -9.94
N TYR A 6 7.42 -13.50 -10.21
CA TYR A 6 6.70 -12.38 -9.56
C TYR A 6 5.18 -12.47 -9.81
N ASP A 7 4.79 -12.67 -11.08
CA ASP A 7 3.39 -12.82 -11.51
C ASP A 7 2.70 -14.03 -10.85
N ASP A 8 3.42 -15.16 -10.72
CA ASP A 8 2.88 -16.33 -10.01
C ASP A 8 2.49 -15.97 -8.56
N VAL A 9 3.31 -15.17 -7.86
CA VAL A 9 3.02 -14.76 -6.48
C VAL A 9 1.85 -13.76 -6.43
N LEU A 10 1.77 -12.82 -7.38
CA LEU A 10 0.60 -11.92 -7.49
C LEU A 10 -0.70 -12.71 -7.70
N GLY A 11 -0.68 -13.73 -8.56
CA GLY A 11 -1.82 -14.61 -8.79
C GLY A 11 -2.26 -15.35 -7.53
N LEU A 12 -1.31 -15.87 -6.73
CA LEU A 12 -1.61 -16.50 -5.45
C LEU A 12 -2.21 -15.52 -4.44
N ILE A 13 -1.70 -14.30 -4.37
CA ILE A 13 -2.24 -13.24 -3.49
C ILE A 13 -3.67 -12.89 -3.90
N ASP A 14 -3.95 -12.77 -5.19
CA ASP A 14 -5.30 -12.48 -5.68
C ASP A 14 -6.28 -13.60 -5.34
N GLU A 15 -5.86 -14.86 -5.49
CA GLU A 15 -6.67 -16.02 -5.09
C GLU A 15 -6.99 -16.00 -3.58
N VAL A 16 -6.00 -15.69 -2.73
CA VAL A 16 -6.20 -15.56 -1.28
C VAL A 16 -7.14 -14.40 -0.98
N ALA A 17 -6.93 -13.23 -1.59
CA ALA A 17 -7.77 -12.06 -1.43
C ALA A 17 -9.22 -12.35 -1.80
N GLY A 18 -9.47 -13.12 -2.87
CA GLY A 18 -10.79 -13.57 -3.30
C GLY A 18 -11.56 -14.35 -2.22
N LYS A 19 -10.85 -15.05 -1.33
CA LYS A 19 -11.42 -15.85 -0.24
C LYS A 19 -11.65 -15.06 1.06
N LEU A 20 -10.98 -13.91 1.21
CA LEU A 20 -11.15 -13.03 2.37
C LEU A 20 -12.51 -12.33 2.36
N GLY A 21 -13.08 -12.15 3.56
CA GLY A 21 -14.30 -11.38 3.76
C GLY A 21 -14.13 -9.89 3.42
N PRO A 22 -15.21 -9.16 3.13
CA PRO A 22 -15.13 -7.75 2.72
C PRO A 22 -14.43 -6.82 3.72
N GLY A 23 -14.55 -7.08 5.03
CA GLY A 23 -13.84 -6.31 6.07
C GLY A 23 -12.41 -6.79 6.35
N GLU A 24 -12.10 -8.05 6.02
CA GLU A 24 -10.76 -8.61 6.25
C GLU A 24 -9.75 -8.08 5.22
N ARG A 25 -10.18 -7.89 3.97
CA ARG A 25 -9.33 -7.35 2.90
C ARG A 25 -8.71 -5.99 3.26
N PRO A 26 -9.47 -4.93 3.56
CA PRO A 26 -8.90 -3.66 3.95
C PRO A 26 -8.08 -3.77 5.25
N ALA A 27 -8.49 -4.60 6.22
CA ALA A 27 -7.70 -4.80 7.45
C ALA A 27 -6.31 -5.39 7.17
N ARG A 28 -6.20 -6.40 6.28
CA ARG A 28 -4.92 -7.00 5.87
C ARG A 28 -4.05 -5.98 5.14
N LEU A 29 -4.60 -5.24 4.18
CA LEU A 29 -3.86 -4.19 3.45
C LEU A 29 -3.37 -3.09 4.38
N PHE A 30 -4.21 -2.64 5.32
CA PHE A 30 -3.80 -1.64 6.29
C PHE A 30 -2.61 -2.13 7.11
N GLY A 31 -2.62 -3.40 7.55
CA GLY A 31 -1.47 -4.01 8.24
C GLY A 31 -0.17 -3.96 7.43
N LEU A 32 -0.25 -4.21 6.12
CA LEU A 32 0.93 -4.15 5.24
C LEU A 32 1.47 -2.73 5.08
N MET A 33 0.58 -1.76 4.98
CA MET A 33 0.88 -0.35 4.69
C MET A 33 1.24 0.46 5.93
N ALA A 34 0.72 0.11 7.11
CA ALA A 34 0.84 0.91 8.33
C ALA A 34 2.28 1.35 8.66
N PRO A 35 3.33 0.52 8.51
CA PRO A 35 4.71 0.94 8.76
C PRO A 35 5.22 2.06 7.83
N LEU A 36 4.61 2.23 6.65
CA LEU A 36 5.00 3.26 5.68
C LEU A 36 4.34 4.62 5.97
N LEU A 37 3.21 4.62 6.71
CA LEU A 37 2.44 5.84 6.96
C LEU A 37 3.23 6.88 7.77
N ASP A 38 4.16 6.44 8.61
CA ASP A 38 5.03 7.34 9.36
C ASP A 38 5.95 8.17 8.44
N ARG A 39 6.25 7.69 7.22
CA ARG A 39 7.00 8.47 6.24
C ARG A 39 6.13 9.60 5.70
N VAL A 40 4.89 9.29 5.34
CA VAL A 40 3.90 10.25 4.83
C VAL A 40 3.55 11.29 5.91
N GLU A 41 3.32 10.86 7.15
CA GLU A 41 2.92 11.74 8.26
C GLU A 41 3.99 12.80 8.62
N ARG A 42 5.26 12.52 8.35
CA ARG A 42 6.37 13.45 8.61
C ARG A 42 6.47 14.57 7.58
N GLU A 43 5.77 14.45 6.45
CA GLU A 43 5.75 15.51 5.44
C GLU A 43 4.90 16.68 5.93
N ASP A 44 5.57 17.81 6.14
CA ASP A 44 5.01 19.07 6.65
C ASP A 44 5.08 20.17 5.60
N GLU A 45 5.34 19.80 4.35
CA GLU A 45 5.37 20.75 3.24
C GLU A 45 3.95 21.20 2.89
N GLU A 46 3.76 22.51 2.74
CA GLU A 46 2.50 23.08 2.28
C GLU A 46 2.35 22.77 0.77
N LEU A 47 1.56 21.75 0.46
CA LEU A 47 1.32 21.29 -0.92
C LEU A 47 0.19 22.06 -1.63
N SER A 48 -0.71 22.67 -0.86
CA SER A 48 -1.86 23.42 -1.34
C SER A 48 -2.08 24.67 -0.49
N ASP A 49 -2.58 25.74 -1.12
CA ASP A 49 -2.87 27.03 -0.45
C ASP A 49 -4.06 26.95 0.53
N ASP A 50 -4.99 26.00 0.32
CA ASP A 50 -6.18 25.81 1.16
C ASP A 50 -6.55 24.32 1.30
N PRO A 51 -5.71 23.52 1.97
CA PRO A 51 -5.96 22.10 2.13
C PRO A 51 -7.07 21.85 3.15
N VAL A 52 -7.99 20.92 2.84
CA VAL A 52 -9.06 20.54 3.78
C VAL A 52 -8.49 19.87 5.04
N LEU A 53 -7.38 19.13 4.89
CA LEU A 53 -6.63 18.52 5.98
C LEU A 53 -5.12 18.72 5.74
N SER A 54 -4.35 18.87 6.81
CA SER A 54 -2.90 18.69 6.72
C SER A 54 -2.56 17.22 6.41
N THR A 55 -1.36 16.95 5.89
CA THR A 55 -0.89 15.58 5.64
C THR A 55 -0.93 14.71 6.91
N SER A 56 -0.50 15.26 8.05
CA SER A 56 -0.55 14.54 9.33
C SER A 56 -1.99 14.23 9.79
N ASP A 57 -2.94 15.14 9.54
CA ASP A 57 -4.34 14.92 9.86
C ASP A 57 -4.98 13.87 8.94
N ALA A 58 -4.62 13.88 7.65
CA ALA A 58 -5.08 12.86 6.70
C ALA A 58 -4.62 11.44 7.11
N VAL A 59 -3.36 11.28 7.54
CA VAL A 59 -2.87 9.99 8.07
C VAL A 59 -3.62 9.62 9.36
N ARG A 60 -3.96 10.59 10.22
CA ARG A 60 -4.75 10.34 11.43
C ARG A 60 -6.17 9.87 11.11
N GLU A 61 -6.83 10.52 10.16
CA GLU A 61 -8.16 10.11 9.68
C GLU A 61 -8.13 8.71 9.07
N LEU A 62 -7.07 8.38 8.33
CA LEU A 62 -6.87 7.03 7.80
C LEU A 62 -6.72 6.00 8.92
N ARG A 63 -5.94 6.28 9.97
CA ARG A 63 -5.79 5.39 11.14
C ARG A 63 -7.11 5.23 11.91
N LYS A 64 -7.93 6.28 12.04
CA LYS A 64 -9.29 6.20 12.59
C LYS A 64 -10.18 5.27 11.76
N ALA A 65 -10.18 5.45 10.44
CA ALA A 65 -10.95 4.60 9.53
C ALA A 65 -10.56 3.12 9.66
N ALA A 66 -9.27 2.83 9.80
CA ALA A 66 -8.77 1.47 10.02
C ALA A 66 -9.20 0.87 11.37
N ALA A 67 -9.34 1.71 12.41
CA ALA A 67 -9.86 1.32 13.72
C ALA A 67 -11.40 1.19 13.76
N GLY A 68 -12.10 1.51 12.66
CA GLY A 68 -13.55 1.54 12.61
C GLY A 68 -14.16 2.75 13.31
N GLU A 69 -13.36 3.79 13.57
CA GLU A 69 -13.81 5.05 14.15
C GLU A 69 -14.38 5.98 13.06
N PRO A 70 -15.27 6.92 13.41
CA PRO A 70 -15.71 7.96 12.47
C PRO A 70 -14.52 8.75 11.94
N ALA A 71 -14.40 8.81 10.61
CA ALA A 71 -13.31 9.49 9.91
C ALA A 71 -13.82 10.22 8.66
N ASP A 72 -13.19 11.34 8.32
CA ASP A 72 -13.43 12.04 7.05
C ASP A 72 -12.61 11.40 5.92
N VAL A 73 -13.14 10.28 5.40
CA VAL A 73 -12.47 9.49 4.35
C VAL A 73 -12.33 10.24 3.02
N ASP A 74 -13.22 11.20 2.70
CA ASP A 74 -13.11 11.98 1.46
C ASP A 74 -11.98 13.01 1.58
N ALA A 75 -11.90 13.74 2.69
CA ALA A 75 -10.82 14.71 2.91
C ALA A 75 -9.45 14.02 3.05
N ALA A 76 -9.40 12.88 3.73
CA ALA A 76 -8.17 12.10 3.84
C ALA A 76 -7.71 11.56 2.48
N HIS A 77 -8.64 11.03 1.67
CA HIS A 77 -8.33 10.53 0.33
C HIS A 77 -7.79 11.64 -0.57
N GLU A 78 -8.45 12.80 -0.60
CA GLU A 78 -8.00 13.95 -1.40
C GLU A 78 -6.60 14.39 -1.01
N GLN A 79 -6.33 14.61 0.28
CA GLN A 79 -5.02 15.06 0.74
C GLN A 79 -3.91 14.04 0.46
N LEU A 80 -4.15 12.74 0.69
CA LEU A 80 -3.17 11.69 0.39
C LEU A 80 -2.92 11.56 -1.11
N THR A 81 -3.93 11.86 -1.93
CA THR A 81 -3.78 11.89 -3.38
C THR A 81 -2.92 13.07 -3.82
N GLU A 82 -3.11 14.26 -3.23
CA GLU A 82 -2.27 15.44 -3.45
C GLU A 82 -0.81 15.16 -3.10
N VAL A 83 -0.55 14.59 -1.91
CA VAL A 83 0.80 14.16 -1.48
C VAL A 83 1.42 13.20 -2.47
N GLY A 84 0.63 12.21 -2.93
CA GLY A 84 1.05 11.27 -3.96
C GLY A 84 1.54 11.97 -5.22
N LEU A 85 0.78 12.93 -5.74
CA LEU A 85 1.09 13.67 -6.97
C LEU A 85 2.34 14.52 -6.82
N CYS A 86 2.37 15.40 -5.81
CA CYS A 86 3.46 16.35 -5.63
C CYS A 86 4.82 15.65 -5.52
N TYR A 87 4.88 14.54 -4.79
CA TYR A 87 6.13 13.79 -4.64
C TYR A 87 6.41 12.79 -5.77
N SER A 88 5.43 12.48 -6.63
CA SER A 88 5.66 11.63 -7.81
C SER A 88 6.42 12.35 -8.92
N GLU A 89 6.30 13.68 -8.99
CA GLU A 89 6.95 14.52 -9.99
C GLU A 89 8.36 14.97 -9.57
N ASP A 90 8.73 14.72 -8.31
CA ASP A 90 10.08 14.97 -7.81
C ASP A 90 11.08 14.00 -8.45
N GLN A 91 12.31 14.44 -8.68
CA GLN A 91 13.38 13.60 -9.22
C GLN A 91 14.14 12.82 -8.14
N ALA A 92 13.81 13.06 -6.86
CA ALA A 92 14.43 12.41 -5.71
C ALA A 92 13.83 11.01 -5.44
N PRO A 93 14.62 9.91 -5.52
CA PRO A 93 14.16 8.54 -5.29
C PRO A 93 13.42 8.33 -3.96
N GLU A 94 13.87 8.99 -2.89
CA GLU A 94 13.25 8.91 -1.57
C GLU A 94 11.84 9.52 -1.54
N ARG A 95 11.56 10.51 -2.37
CA ARG A 95 10.25 11.16 -2.49
C ARG A 95 9.26 10.24 -3.20
N HIS A 96 9.72 9.43 -4.15
CA HIS A 96 8.87 8.40 -4.74
C HIS A 96 8.36 7.39 -3.71
N LEU A 97 9.13 7.06 -2.67
CA LEU A 97 8.64 6.17 -1.61
C LEU A 97 7.50 6.80 -0.79
N VAL A 98 7.57 8.11 -0.55
CA VAL A 98 6.49 8.88 0.09
C VAL A 98 5.27 8.91 -0.81
N SER A 99 5.45 9.25 -2.08
CA SER A 99 4.39 9.28 -3.10
C SER A 99 3.63 7.96 -3.19
N GLN A 100 4.35 6.85 -3.37
CA GLN A 100 3.75 5.52 -3.50
C GLN A 100 3.04 5.08 -2.21
N SER A 101 3.59 5.45 -1.04
CA SER A 101 2.93 5.19 0.24
C SER A 101 1.61 5.95 0.36
N ALA A 102 1.57 7.20 -0.09
CA ALA A 102 0.37 8.03 -0.09
C ALA A 102 -0.67 7.53 -1.12
N TYR A 103 -0.25 7.10 -2.31
CA TYR A 103 -1.14 6.47 -3.28
C TYR A 103 -1.71 5.14 -2.82
N ALA A 104 -0.90 4.27 -2.21
CA ALA A 104 -1.39 3.03 -1.60
C ALA A 104 -2.45 3.33 -0.52
N ALA A 105 -2.23 4.39 0.27
CA ALA A 105 -3.14 4.85 1.32
C ALA A 105 -4.46 5.40 0.76
N ALA A 106 -4.41 6.23 -0.28
CA ALA A 106 -5.60 6.73 -0.95
C ALA A 106 -6.37 5.59 -1.65
N ALA A 107 -5.69 4.70 -2.37
CA ALA A 107 -6.31 3.53 -2.99
C ALA A 107 -6.97 2.60 -1.94
N TRP A 108 -6.35 2.44 -0.78
CA TRP A 108 -6.93 1.72 0.35
C TRP A 108 -8.22 2.37 0.87
N LEU A 109 -8.26 3.70 1.03
CA LEU A 109 -9.48 4.42 1.43
C LEU A 109 -10.61 4.22 0.43
N ARG A 110 -10.31 4.26 -0.87
CA ARG A 110 -11.28 4.00 -1.95
C ARG A 110 -11.82 2.58 -1.88
N LEU A 111 -10.95 1.59 -1.62
CA LEU A 111 -11.34 0.19 -1.43
C LEU A 111 -12.22 0.02 -0.19
N LEU A 112 -11.85 0.63 0.94
CA LEU A 112 -12.61 0.60 2.19
C LEU A 112 -14.01 1.19 2.02
N ALA A 113 -14.11 2.35 1.36
CA ALA A 113 -15.38 3.04 1.17
C ALA A 113 -16.31 2.34 0.16
N GLY A 114 -15.76 1.53 -0.76
CA GLY A 114 -16.53 0.84 -1.80
C GLY A 114 -17.22 1.78 -2.79
N ARG A 115 -16.77 3.04 -2.86
CA ARG A 115 -17.31 4.10 -3.73
C ARG A 115 -16.20 5.00 -4.24
N LYS A 116 -16.52 5.86 -5.20
CA LYS A 116 -15.63 6.96 -5.57
C LYS A 116 -15.55 7.97 -4.41
N LEU A 117 -14.34 8.45 -4.14
CA LEU A 117 -14.04 9.48 -3.15
C LEU A 117 -13.64 10.77 -3.86
N ARG A 118 -13.77 11.92 -3.19
CA ARG A 118 -13.29 13.20 -3.70
C ARG A 118 -11.79 13.12 -4.00
N THR A 119 -11.39 13.66 -5.15
CA THR A 119 -9.98 13.76 -5.54
C THR A 119 -9.62 15.22 -5.79
N THR A 120 -8.34 15.53 -5.82
CA THR A 120 -7.84 16.87 -6.13
C THR A 120 -8.21 17.29 -7.55
N ALA A 121 -8.27 18.60 -7.79
CA ALA A 121 -8.60 19.16 -9.10
C ALA A 121 -7.57 18.85 -10.20
N TYR A 122 -6.36 18.41 -9.81
CA TYR A 122 -5.27 18.11 -10.74
C TYR A 122 -5.37 16.74 -11.40
N LEU A 123 -6.17 15.82 -10.84
CA LEU A 123 -6.39 14.50 -11.41
C LEU A 123 -7.62 14.44 -12.28
N ALA A 124 -7.51 13.73 -13.41
CA ALA A 124 -8.68 13.34 -14.16
C ALA A 124 -9.54 12.37 -13.32
N ASP A 125 -10.86 12.43 -13.55
CA ASP A 125 -11.85 11.66 -12.78
C ASP A 125 -11.69 10.13 -12.86
N ASP A 126 -10.87 9.64 -13.79
CA ASP A 126 -10.65 8.24 -14.15
C ASP A 126 -9.20 7.76 -13.99
N GLU A 127 -8.31 8.60 -13.46
CA GLU A 127 -6.90 8.25 -13.29
C GLU A 127 -6.71 7.30 -12.09
N ASP A 128 -6.07 6.16 -12.35
CA ASP A 128 -5.79 5.13 -11.33
C ASP A 128 -4.52 5.51 -10.56
N LEU A 129 -4.66 5.71 -9.24
CA LEU A 129 -3.56 6.08 -8.33
C LEU A 129 -2.47 5.00 -8.19
N VAL A 130 -2.82 3.75 -8.53
CA VAL A 130 -1.93 2.60 -8.43
C VAL A 130 -1.75 1.97 -9.81
N PRO A 131 -0.55 1.48 -10.14
CA PRO A 131 -0.30 0.84 -11.43
C PRO A 131 -1.32 -0.28 -11.75
N PRO A 132 -1.83 -0.35 -12.99
CA PRO A 132 -2.97 -1.21 -13.33
C PRO A 132 -2.59 -2.66 -13.66
N TYR A 133 -1.35 -3.07 -13.40
CA TYR A 133 -0.78 -4.32 -13.91
C TYR A 133 -1.24 -5.57 -13.16
N ALA A 134 -1.69 -5.42 -11.90
CA ALA A 134 -2.24 -6.52 -11.12
C ALA A 134 -3.77 -6.68 -11.30
N PRO A 135 -4.32 -7.91 -11.12
CA PRO A 135 -5.67 -8.28 -11.57
C PRO A 135 -6.82 -7.63 -10.79
N SER A 136 -6.62 -7.24 -9.54
CA SER A 136 -7.66 -6.62 -8.71
C SER A 136 -7.15 -5.39 -7.97
N ALA A 137 -8.05 -4.50 -7.55
CA ALA A 137 -7.69 -3.31 -6.77
C ALA A 137 -6.93 -3.65 -5.49
N PHE A 138 -7.24 -4.79 -4.85
CA PHE A 138 -6.48 -5.28 -3.70
C PHE A 138 -5.04 -5.61 -4.11
N THR A 139 -4.86 -6.44 -5.15
CA THR A 139 -3.56 -6.94 -5.56
C THR A 139 -2.69 -5.83 -6.18
N ARG A 140 -3.29 -4.80 -6.80
CA ARG A 140 -2.57 -3.60 -7.27
C ARG A 140 -1.93 -2.81 -6.12
N ILE A 141 -2.63 -2.69 -4.99
CA ILE A 141 -2.06 -2.07 -3.79
C ILE A 141 -0.90 -2.93 -3.26
N VAL A 142 -1.06 -4.26 -3.22
CA VAL A 142 0.00 -5.16 -2.76
C VAL A 142 1.24 -5.11 -3.67
N ASP A 143 1.05 -5.11 -4.98
CA ASP A 143 2.12 -4.94 -5.98
C ASP A 143 2.92 -3.66 -5.68
N LEU A 144 2.25 -2.50 -5.62
CA LEU A 144 2.90 -1.22 -5.28
C LEU A 144 3.64 -1.26 -3.94
N LEU A 145 3.03 -1.87 -2.92
CA LEU A 145 3.64 -2.00 -1.60
C LEU A 145 4.88 -2.90 -1.61
N ALA A 146 4.94 -3.95 -2.42
CA ALA A 146 6.10 -4.85 -2.47
C ALA A 146 7.36 -4.10 -2.94
N TRP A 147 7.23 -3.23 -3.93
CA TRP A 147 8.32 -2.34 -4.36
C TRP A 147 8.67 -1.33 -3.26
N THR A 148 7.65 -0.66 -2.71
CA THR A 148 7.85 0.41 -1.73
C THR A 148 8.48 -0.11 -0.41
N ARG A 149 8.07 -1.28 0.10
CA ARG A 149 8.64 -1.92 1.29
C ARG A 149 10.02 -2.52 1.05
N SER A 150 10.36 -2.79 -0.20
CA SER A 150 11.74 -3.11 -0.59
C SER A 150 12.64 -1.88 -0.74
N ASP A 151 12.13 -0.68 -0.41
CA ASP A 151 12.81 0.62 -0.50
C ASP A 151 13.16 1.01 -1.95
N GLN A 152 12.28 0.64 -2.89
CA GLN A 152 12.43 0.87 -4.32
C GLN A 152 11.26 1.67 -4.89
N MET A 153 11.54 2.47 -5.91
CA MET A 153 10.50 3.01 -6.78
C MET A 153 9.83 1.85 -7.53
N TYR A 154 8.53 1.96 -7.75
CA TYR A 154 7.75 0.99 -8.51
C TYR A 154 8.36 0.82 -9.89
N PHE A 155 8.58 -0.45 -10.23
CA PHE A 155 8.99 -0.84 -11.56
C PHE A 155 8.07 -1.98 -11.99
N HIS A 156 7.50 -1.91 -13.18
CA HIS A 156 6.71 -3.02 -13.68
C HIS A 156 7.63 -4.25 -13.84
N TRP A 157 7.24 -5.40 -13.28
CA TRP A 157 8.16 -6.53 -13.11
C TRP A 157 8.70 -7.12 -14.42
N GLU A 158 7.95 -7.02 -15.53
CA GLU A 158 8.43 -7.44 -16.85
C GLU A 158 9.59 -6.55 -17.33
N ASP A 159 9.49 -5.24 -17.09
CA ASP A 159 10.54 -4.28 -17.44
C ASP A 159 11.72 -4.38 -16.46
N ALA A 160 11.47 -4.71 -15.19
CA ALA A 160 12.51 -4.90 -14.19
C ALA A 160 13.50 -6.02 -14.57
N LEU A 161 13.02 -7.06 -15.27
CA LEU A 161 13.87 -8.13 -15.80
C LEU A 161 14.88 -7.62 -16.84
N THR A 162 14.54 -6.55 -17.56
CA THR A 162 15.40 -5.97 -18.59
C THR A 162 16.27 -4.83 -18.08
N HIS A 163 16.04 -4.35 -16.85
CA HIS A 163 16.74 -3.23 -16.21
C HIS A 163 17.29 -3.56 -14.81
N PRO A 164 18.12 -4.61 -14.65
CA PRO A 164 18.68 -5.00 -13.35
C PRO A 164 19.65 -3.96 -12.75
N GLU A 165 20.11 -2.99 -13.54
CA GLU A 165 20.90 -1.85 -13.09
C GLU A 165 20.08 -0.80 -12.34
N ASP A 166 18.77 -0.73 -12.62
CA ASP A 166 17.87 0.31 -12.10
C ASP A 166 16.99 -0.21 -10.95
N CYS A 167 16.88 -1.53 -10.78
CA CYS A 167 16.07 -2.14 -9.72
C CYS A 167 16.52 -3.56 -9.31
N ASP A 168 16.20 -3.96 -8.07
CA ASP A 168 16.32 -5.31 -7.53
C ASP A 168 14.95 -6.00 -7.51
N LEU A 169 14.61 -6.64 -8.62
CA LEU A 169 13.39 -7.47 -8.73
C LEU A 169 13.35 -8.59 -7.68
N GLN A 170 14.50 -9.16 -7.30
CA GLN A 170 14.53 -10.25 -6.33
C GLN A 170 14.19 -9.76 -4.92
N ALA A 171 14.53 -8.51 -4.57
CA ALA A 171 14.04 -7.88 -3.35
C ALA A 171 12.52 -7.73 -3.37
N ALA A 172 11.94 -7.24 -4.48
CA ALA A 172 10.49 -7.13 -4.62
C ALA A 172 9.79 -8.50 -4.56
N VAL A 173 10.34 -9.56 -5.19
CA VAL A 173 9.82 -10.94 -5.09
C VAL A 173 9.85 -11.44 -3.64
N ARG A 174 10.94 -11.22 -2.90
CA ARG A 174 11.04 -11.63 -1.48
C ARG A 174 9.99 -10.92 -0.64
N GLU A 175 9.82 -9.62 -0.83
CA GLU A 175 8.83 -8.83 -0.11
C GLU A 175 7.40 -9.27 -0.44
N LEU A 176 7.10 -9.50 -1.72
CA LEU A 176 5.79 -9.97 -2.17
C LEU A 176 5.44 -11.34 -1.57
N ARG A 177 6.41 -12.26 -1.46
CA ARG A 177 6.23 -13.54 -0.79
C ARG A 177 5.97 -13.39 0.71
N ALA A 178 6.68 -12.48 1.38
CA ALA A 178 6.44 -12.18 2.79
C ALA A 178 5.01 -11.62 3.01
N MET A 179 4.57 -10.71 2.15
CA MET A 179 3.21 -10.17 2.17
C MET A 179 2.16 -11.26 1.95
N HIS A 180 2.38 -12.18 1.02
CA HIS A 180 1.50 -13.33 0.82
C HIS A 180 1.33 -14.16 2.11
N GLU A 181 2.43 -14.41 2.85
CA GLU A 181 2.38 -15.11 4.15
C GLU A 181 1.61 -14.30 5.22
N GLU A 182 1.80 -12.98 5.28
CA GLU A 182 1.10 -12.05 6.19
C GLU A 182 -0.41 -12.00 5.91
N ILE A 183 -0.80 -11.89 4.64
CA ILE A 183 -2.21 -11.85 4.19
C ILE A 183 -2.89 -13.18 4.51
N SER A 184 -2.22 -14.29 4.21
CA SER A 184 -2.73 -15.65 4.45
C SER A 184 -2.82 -16.02 5.93
N GLY A 185 -2.20 -15.23 6.82
CA GLY A 185 -2.22 -15.45 8.27
C GLY A 185 -1.23 -16.52 8.77
N PHE A 186 -0.27 -16.96 7.93
CA PHE A 186 0.74 -17.95 8.32
C PHE A 186 1.78 -17.39 9.30
N SER A 187 2.00 -16.06 9.31
CA SER A 187 2.91 -15.39 10.24
C SER A 187 2.41 -15.38 11.69
N SER A 188 1.08 -15.34 11.92
CA SER A 188 0.49 -15.30 13.27
C SER A 188 0.52 -16.65 14.01
N GLN A 189 0.67 -17.78 13.31
CA GLN A 189 0.73 -19.11 13.95
C GLN A 189 2.11 -19.45 14.54
N ARG A 190 3.19 -18.79 14.11
CA ARG A 190 4.55 -19.07 14.63
C ARG A 190 4.86 -18.43 15.99
N HIS A 191 3.98 -17.60 16.55
CA HIS A 191 4.20 -16.94 17.85
C HIS A 191 3.21 -17.37 18.95
N SER A 192 2.28 -18.29 18.67
CA SER A 192 1.31 -18.78 19.66
C SER A 192 1.68 -20.14 20.28
N GLY A 193 2.90 -20.63 20.03
CA GLY A 193 3.32 -21.98 20.40
C GLY A 193 4.66 -22.06 21.12
N ASP A 194 4.90 -21.21 22.12
CA ASP A 194 5.95 -21.49 23.12
C ASP A 194 5.78 -20.61 24.36
N SER A 195 4.88 -21.02 25.26
CA SER A 195 4.84 -20.56 26.66
C SER A 195 4.04 -21.57 27.48
N SER A 196 4.44 -22.84 27.43
CA SER A 196 4.10 -23.79 28.49
C SER A 196 5.25 -23.81 29.49
N SER A 197 5.10 -23.06 30.58
CA SER A 197 5.98 -23.18 31.74
C SER A 197 5.87 -24.59 32.32
N PRO A 198 6.98 -25.29 32.63
CA PRO A 198 6.90 -26.45 33.48
C PRO A 198 6.74 -25.98 34.93
N ALA A 199 5.62 -26.35 35.54
CA ALA A 199 5.50 -26.43 36.99
C ALA A 199 6.23 -27.70 37.45
N GLU A 200 7.22 -27.53 38.32
CA GLU A 200 7.34 -28.14 39.67
C GLU A 200 8.71 -27.80 40.29
#